data_AF-F0H3W6-F1
#
_entry.id   AF-F0H3W6-F1
#
_cell.length_a   1.000
_cell.length_b   1.000
_cell.length_c   1.000
_cell.angle_alpha   90.00
_cell.angle_beta   90.00
_cell.angle_gamma   90.00
#
_symmetry.space_group_name_H-M   'P 1'
#
loop_
_entity.id
_entity.type
_entity.pdbx_description
1 polymer ?
#
loop_
_entity_poly.entity_id
_entity_poly.type
_entity_poly.pdbx_seq_one_letter_code
_entity_poly.pdbx_strand_id
1 'polypeptide(L)'
;MMKKILLSCCLALCTLAAWAAKANPTPVTVTQSDGTLLTIYQYGDEHFSWISTADGTLLTQVGMDFYVAEIGKDGTLKASGQLAHNDGQRSAAEKELVRKQEAMRNAFFDSISRRLNKEAKTRAVGKHTPPYFPHSGSPKVLVILAQFSDVKFSLPDPVKSFNDYFNHDASAGPLPDYGNNEKRNYGSVRQYFKDMSGGQFTPQFVVVGPVTLPKESSYYGKDGTNKDTNIGELIQDACHAVEGSVNFSDYDGDNDGYVDLVYVLHAGYGQNAPPRTQILYGLNRVRQHLSRWVGKQSAAMG
;
A
#
# COMPACT_ATOMS: atom_id res chain seq x y z
N MET A 1 -8.99 46.59 -2.14
CA MET A 1 -9.88 45.44 -1.83
C MET A 1 -9.83 44.31 -2.87
N MET A 2 -9.58 44.55 -4.17
CA MET A 2 -9.60 43.49 -5.20
C MET A 2 -8.43 42.47 -5.16
N LYS A 3 -7.26 42.84 -4.62
CA LYS A 3 -6.10 41.91 -4.54
C LYS A 3 -6.27 40.76 -3.53
N LYS A 4 -7.11 40.93 -2.49
CA LYS A 4 -7.37 39.88 -1.49
C LYS A 4 -8.43 38.87 -1.98
N ILE A 5 -9.31 39.28 -2.89
CA ILE A 5 -10.35 38.42 -3.47
C ILE A 5 -9.74 37.52 -4.57
N LEU A 6 -8.80 38.04 -5.38
CA LEU A 6 -8.09 37.21 -6.37
C LEU A 6 -7.24 36.10 -5.72
N LEU A 7 -6.59 36.37 -4.58
CA LEU A 7 -5.78 35.37 -3.88
C LEU A 7 -6.63 34.23 -3.31
N SER A 8 -7.86 34.53 -2.86
CA SER A 8 -8.80 33.54 -2.34
C SER A 8 -9.43 32.68 -3.44
N CYS A 9 -9.62 33.22 -4.66
CA CYS A 9 -10.06 32.43 -5.82
C CYS A 9 -8.95 31.53 -6.37
N CYS A 10 -7.67 31.94 -6.31
CA CYS A 10 -6.56 31.08 -6.73
C CYS A 10 -6.29 29.91 -5.76
N LEU A 11 -6.48 30.09 -4.45
CA LEU A 11 -6.34 29.00 -3.48
C LEU A 11 -7.48 27.95 -3.58
N ALA A 12 -8.68 28.34 -4.03
CA ALA A 12 -9.81 27.43 -4.22
C ALA A 12 -9.65 26.53 -5.47
N LEU A 13 -8.79 26.92 -6.43
CA LEU A 13 -8.46 26.14 -7.63
C LEU A 13 -7.28 25.19 -7.45
N CYS A 14 -6.60 25.24 -6.30
CA CYS A 14 -5.55 24.30 -5.90
C CYS A 14 -6.07 23.30 -4.85
N THR A 15 -7.33 22.85 -4.96
CA THR A 15 -7.71 21.56 -4.37
C THR A 15 -6.94 20.50 -5.13
N LEU A 16 -5.81 20.12 -4.54
CA LEU A 16 -5.01 18.98 -4.93
C LEU A 16 -5.97 17.81 -5.16
N ALA A 17 -6.12 17.42 -6.41
CA ALA A 17 -6.38 16.03 -6.74
C ALA A 17 -5.17 15.28 -6.17
N ALA A 18 -5.27 14.88 -4.90
CA ALA A 18 -4.42 13.84 -4.36
C ALA A 18 -4.71 12.62 -5.25
N TRP A 19 -3.79 12.36 -6.18
CA TRP A 19 -3.81 11.14 -6.96
C TRP A 19 -3.62 10.01 -5.96
N ALA A 20 -4.72 9.42 -5.49
CA ALA A 20 -4.68 8.05 -5.00
C ALA A 20 -3.92 7.25 -6.05
N ALA A 21 -2.98 6.38 -5.63
CA ALA A 21 -2.14 5.64 -6.56
C ALA A 21 -3.02 4.71 -7.40
N LYS A 22 -3.47 5.22 -8.56
CA LYS A 22 -4.31 4.50 -9.51
C LYS A 22 -3.55 3.24 -9.91
N ALA A 23 -4.22 2.11 -9.81
CA ALA A 23 -3.68 0.84 -10.24
C ALA A 23 -3.19 0.97 -11.68
N ASN A 24 -1.94 0.56 -11.92
CA ASN A 24 -1.35 0.61 -13.24
C ASN A 24 -2.04 -0.45 -14.12
N PRO A 25 -2.79 -0.06 -15.18
CA PRO A 25 -3.52 -1.00 -16.01
C PRO A 25 -2.63 -1.67 -17.06
N THR A 26 -1.31 -1.58 -16.94
CA THR A 26 -0.38 -2.29 -17.84
C THR A 26 -0.64 -3.80 -17.73
N PRO A 27 -0.88 -4.51 -18.85
CA PRO A 27 -1.16 -5.93 -18.83
C PRO A 27 0.02 -6.73 -18.29
N VAL A 28 -0.28 -7.77 -17.53
CA VAL A 28 0.70 -8.70 -16.97
C VAL A 28 0.34 -10.10 -17.38
N THR A 29 1.31 -10.86 -17.88
CA THR A 29 1.13 -12.28 -18.16
C THR A 29 1.60 -13.10 -16.96
N VAL A 30 0.77 -14.00 -16.46
CA VAL A 30 1.08 -14.92 -15.35
C VAL A 30 1.01 -16.36 -15.83
N THR A 31 1.80 -17.25 -15.23
CA THR A 31 1.75 -18.69 -15.47
C THR A 31 0.89 -19.34 -14.38
N GLN A 32 -0.13 -20.09 -14.78
CA GLN A 32 -1.04 -20.78 -13.86
C GLN A 32 -0.52 -22.19 -13.53
N SER A 33 -1.10 -22.82 -12.52
CA SER A 33 -0.71 -24.15 -12.04
C SER A 33 -0.86 -25.27 -13.08
N ASP A 34 -1.70 -25.09 -14.08
CA ASP A 34 -1.85 -26.01 -15.21
C ASP A 34 -0.84 -25.75 -16.36
N GLY A 35 0.06 -24.78 -16.16
CA GLY A 35 1.10 -24.40 -17.12
C GLY A 35 0.63 -23.41 -18.20
N THR A 36 -0.64 -23.02 -18.20
CA THR A 36 -1.14 -22.03 -19.17
C THR A 36 -0.73 -20.60 -18.79
N LEU A 37 -0.76 -19.71 -19.79
CA LEU A 37 -0.46 -18.29 -19.61
C LEU A 37 -1.75 -17.48 -19.62
N LEU A 38 -1.93 -16.63 -18.61
CA LEU A 38 -3.08 -15.74 -18.49
C LEU A 38 -2.63 -14.28 -18.53
N THR A 39 -3.26 -13.46 -19.38
CA THR A 39 -3.02 -12.01 -19.40
C THR A 39 -4.07 -11.30 -18.55
N ILE A 40 -3.61 -10.61 -17.50
CA ILE A 40 -4.45 -9.90 -16.54
C ILE A 40 -4.23 -8.39 -16.57
N TYR A 41 -5.30 -7.66 -16.23
CA TYR A 41 -5.34 -6.22 -16.07
C TYR A 41 -5.82 -5.91 -14.66
N GLN A 42 -5.10 -5.02 -13.97
CA GLN A 42 -5.51 -4.53 -12.66
C GLN A 42 -6.06 -3.11 -12.77
N TYR A 43 -7.20 -2.88 -12.12
CA TYR A 43 -7.89 -1.60 -12.10
C TYR A 43 -8.13 -1.14 -10.68
N GLY A 44 -8.48 0.14 -10.53
CA GLY A 44 -8.84 0.74 -9.27
C GLY A 44 -7.72 1.57 -8.65
N ASP A 45 -7.68 1.62 -7.32
CA ASP A 45 -6.71 2.33 -6.50
C ASP A 45 -6.50 1.60 -5.16
N GLU A 46 -5.83 2.25 -4.21
CA GLU A 46 -5.64 1.71 -2.87
C GLU A 46 -6.96 1.41 -2.15
N HIS A 47 -8.05 2.14 -2.36
CA HIS A 47 -9.32 1.90 -1.67
C HIS A 47 -10.11 0.73 -2.28
N PHE A 48 -10.09 0.61 -3.61
CA PHE A 48 -10.79 -0.46 -4.30
C PHE A 48 -10.06 -0.87 -5.58
N SER A 49 -9.77 -2.16 -5.73
CA SER A 49 -9.15 -2.73 -6.91
C SER A 49 -9.82 -4.02 -7.35
N TRP A 50 -9.70 -4.34 -8.64
CA TRP A 50 -10.15 -5.60 -9.22
C TRP A 50 -9.25 -6.00 -10.39
N ILE A 51 -9.32 -7.28 -10.75
CA ILE A 51 -8.52 -7.87 -11.81
C ILE A 51 -9.46 -8.44 -12.88
N SER A 52 -9.11 -8.29 -14.15
CA SER A 52 -9.80 -8.96 -15.24
C SER A 52 -8.85 -9.50 -16.30
N THR A 53 -9.36 -10.38 -17.15
CA THR A 53 -8.75 -10.71 -18.44
C THR A 53 -8.90 -9.54 -19.43
N ALA A 54 -8.28 -9.65 -20.61
CA ALA A 54 -8.33 -8.64 -21.68
C ALA A 54 -9.76 -8.33 -22.19
N ASP A 55 -10.64 -9.33 -22.20
CA ASP A 55 -12.06 -9.21 -22.56
C ASP A 55 -12.94 -8.75 -21.39
N GLY A 56 -12.34 -8.51 -20.21
CA GLY A 56 -13.04 -7.93 -19.06
C GLY A 56 -13.74 -8.95 -18.16
N THR A 57 -13.45 -10.25 -18.29
CA THR A 57 -13.90 -11.27 -17.34
C THR A 57 -13.21 -11.02 -15.99
N LEU A 58 -14.00 -10.76 -14.95
CA LEU A 58 -13.52 -10.50 -13.59
C LEU A 58 -12.94 -11.75 -12.97
N LEU A 59 -11.83 -11.58 -12.25
CA LEU A 59 -11.04 -12.66 -11.67
C LEU A 59 -10.96 -12.54 -10.15
N THR A 60 -10.89 -13.69 -9.49
CA THR A 60 -10.48 -13.80 -8.08
C THR A 60 -9.20 -14.64 -8.02
N GLN A 61 -8.25 -14.22 -7.20
CA GLN A 61 -7.01 -14.95 -6.99
C GLN A 61 -7.16 -15.89 -5.79
N VAL A 62 -6.75 -17.15 -5.93
CA VAL A 62 -6.65 -18.12 -4.83
C VAL A 62 -5.26 -18.76 -4.91
N GLY A 63 -4.43 -18.52 -3.89
CA GLY A 63 -3.02 -18.88 -3.96
C GLY A 63 -2.32 -18.16 -5.11
N MET A 64 -1.69 -18.91 -6.02
CA MET A 64 -1.00 -18.37 -7.20
C MET A 64 -1.89 -18.31 -8.45
N ASP A 65 -3.09 -18.90 -8.39
CA ASP A 65 -3.96 -19.07 -9.55
C ASP A 65 -5.09 -18.05 -9.59
N PHE A 66 -5.54 -17.78 -10.81
CA PHE A 66 -6.68 -16.92 -11.09
C PHE A 66 -7.87 -17.73 -11.55
N TYR A 67 -9.02 -17.45 -10.95
CA TYR A 67 -10.27 -18.14 -11.18
C TYR A 67 -11.31 -17.14 -11.69
N VAL A 68 -12.22 -17.61 -12.56
CA VAL A 68 -13.38 -16.80 -12.98
C VAL A 68 -14.18 -16.44 -11.73
N ALA A 69 -14.45 -15.15 -11.55
CA ALA A 69 -15.18 -14.69 -10.39
C ALA A 69 -16.70 -14.90 -10.54
N GLU A 70 -17.34 -15.37 -9.49
CA GLU A 70 -18.79 -15.25 -9.30
C GLU A 70 -19.10 -13.91 -8.64
N ILE A 71 -20.16 -13.26 -9.10
CA ILE A 71 -20.63 -11.97 -8.56
C ILE A 71 -21.82 -12.23 -7.64
N GLY A 72 -21.64 -11.90 -6.35
CA GLY A 72 -22.72 -11.89 -5.37
C GLY A 72 -23.74 -10.77 -5.64
N LYS A 73 -24.94 -10.89 -5.08
CA LYS A 73 -26.01 -9.87 -5.22
C LYS A 73 -25.59 -8.48 -4.70
N ASP A 74 -24.66 -8.44 -3.75
CA ASP A 74 -24.10 -7.22 -3.17
C ASP A 74 -22.94 -6.63 -4.01
N GLY A 75 -22.51 -7.32 -5.06
CA GLY A 75 -21.37 -6.96 -5.90
C GLY A 75 -20.03 -7.51 -5.38
N THR A 76 -20.02 -8.42 -4.42
CA THR A 76 -18.77 -9.10 -3.98
C THR A 76 -18.30 -10.12 -5.02
N LEU A 77 -16.99 -10.28 -5.16
CA LEU A 77 -16.37 -11.29 -6.01
C LEU A 77 -15.95 -12.50 -5.18
N LYS A 78 -16.24 -13.70 -5.68
CA LYS A 78 -15.79 -14.98 -5.09
C LYS A 78 -15.24 -15.89 -6.19
N ALA A 79 -14.25 -16.72 -5.87
CA ALA A 79 -13.75 -17.70 -6.82
C ALA A 79 -14.81 -18.78 -7.12
N SER A 80 -15.11 -19.03 -8.39
CA SER A 80 -16.00 -20.12 -8.83
C SER A 80 -15.40 -21.52 -8.69
N GLY A 81 -14.08 -21.60 -8.50
CA GLY A 81 -13.31 -22.85 -8.63
C GLY A 81 -12.92 -23.21 -10.06
N GLN A 82 -13.40 -22.48 -11.09
CA GLN A 82 -12.96 -22.63 -12.48
C GLN A 82 -11.71 -21.78 -12.74
N LEU A 83 -10.59 -22.43 -13.07
CA LEU A 83 -9.36 -21.77 -13.50
C LEU A 83 -9.63 -20.93 -14.75
N ALA A 84 -9.17 -19.68 -14.76
CA ALA A 84 -9.44 -18.71 -15.81
C ALA A 84 -8.40 -18.78 -16.92
N HIS A 85 -8.84 -18.71 -18.18
CA HIS A 85 -7.99 -18.66 -19.36
C HIS A 85 -8.30 -17.42 -20.22
N ASN A 86 -7.38 -17.07 -21.11
CA ASN A 86 -7.67 -16.10 -22.16
C ASN A 86 -8.82 -16.60 -23.04
N ASP A 87 -9.61 -15.70 -23.63
CA ASP A 87 -10.86 -16.02 -24.32
C ASP A 87 -10.79 -17.20 -25.32
N GLY A 88 -9.72 -17.28 -26.11
CA GLY A 88 -9.51 -18.36 -27.08
C GLY A 88 -9.19 -19.74 -26.50
N GLN A 89 -8.88 -19.84 -25.20
CA GLN A 89 -8.43 -21.07 -24.52
C GLN A 89 -9.48 -21.62 -23.54
N ARG A 90 -10.64 -20.97 -23.42
CA ARG A 90 -11.66 -21.32 -22.42
C ARG A 90 -12.39 -22.61 -22.77
N SER A 91 -12.60 -23.43 -21.74
CA SER A 91 -13.50 -24.58 -21.81
C SER A 91 -14.96 -24.15 -21.96
N ALA A 92 -15.84 -25.08 -22.35
CA ALA A 92 -17.28 -24.80 -22.43
C ALA A 92 -17.89 -24.43 -21.06
N ALA A 93 -17.42 -25.06 -19.98
CA ALA A 93 -17.85 -24.75 -18.62
C ALA A 93 -17.42 -23.34 -18.19
N GLU A 94 -16.20 -22.95 -18.55
CA GLU A 94 -15.68 -21.61 -18.28
C GLU A 94 -16.47 -20.52 -19.02
N LYS A 95 -16.78 -20.74 -20.30
CA LYS A 95 -17.60 -19.81 -21.09
C LYS A 95 -18.98 -19.57 -20.49
N GLU A 96 -19.61 -20.61 -19.94
CA GLU A 96 -20.90 -20.46 -19.27
C GLU A 96 -20.80 -19.66 -17.96
N LEU A 97 -19.70 -19.80 -17.21
CA LEU A 97 -19.44 -18.96 -16.03
C LEU A 97 -19.21 -17.50 -16.40
N VAL A 98 -18.46 -17.23 -17.47
CA VAL A 98 -18.29 -15.86 -18.01
C VAL A 98 -19.65 -15.26 -18.38
N ARG A 99 -20.50 -16.01 -19.09
CA ARG A 99 -21.85 -15.55 -19.47
C ARG A 99 -22.73 -15.25 -18.25
N LYS A 100 -22.66 -16.07 -17.19
CA LYS A 100 -23.36 -15.82 -15.92
C LYS A 100 -22.83 -14.57 -15.22
N GLN A 101 -21.51 -14.37 -15.24
CA GLN A 101 -20.86 -13.19 -14.69
C GLN A 101 -21.32 -11.92 -15.42
N GLU A 102 -21.42 -11.94 -16.75
CA GLU A 102 -21.89 -10.80 -17.54
C GLU A 102 -23.29 -10.34 -17.12
N ALA A 103 -24.21 -11.27 -16.85
CA ALA A 103 -25.56 -10.95 -16.37
C ALA A 103 -25.57 -10.23 -15.02
N MET A 104 -24.53 -10.44 -14.19
CA MET A 104 -24.40 -9.85 -12.86
C MET A 104 -23.39 -8.69 -12.82
N ARG A 105 -22.79 -8.33 -13.96
CA ARG A 105 -21.71 -7.35 -14.05
C ARG A 105 -22.11 -5.97 -13.52
N ASN A 106 -23.35 -5.56 -13.75
CA ASN A 106 -23.89 -4.30 -13.21
C ASN A 106 -23.94 -4.31 -11.68
N ALA A 107 -24.31 -5.42 -11.03
CA ALA A 107 -24.32 -5.50 -9.57
C ALA A 107 -22.92 -5.23 -8.97
N PHE A 108 -21.87 -5.73 -9.64
CA PHE A 108 -20.48 -5.43 -9.31
C PHE A 108 -20.15 -3.94 -9.48
N PHE A 109 -20.33 -3.36 -10.67
CA PHE A 109 -19.97 -1.95 -10.92
C PHE A 109 -20.85 -0.94 -10.15
N ASP A 110 -22.10 -1.27 -9.87
CA ASP A 110 -22.96 -0.46 -9.01
C ASP A 110 -22.46 -0.47 -7.56
N SER A 111 -21.90 -1.59 -7.09
CA SER A 111 -21.29 -1.67 -5.76
C SER A 111 -20.08 -0.73 -5.65
N ILE A 112 -19.30 -0.62 -6.72
CA ILE A 112 -18.17 0.32 -6.82
C ILE A 112 -18.70 1.75 -6.73
N SER A 113 -19.71 2.08 -7.53
CA SER A 113 -20.31 3.42 -7.55
C SER A 113 -20.88 3.81 -6.19
N ARG A 114 -21.58 2.88 -5.50
CA ARG A 114 -22.07 3.09 -4.13
C ARG A 114 -20.94 3.35 -3.14
N ARG A 115 -19.85 2.59 -3.24
CA ARG A 115 -18.68 2.73 -2.37
C ARG A 115 -17.96 4.06 -2.57
N LEU A 116 -17.68 4.43 -3.83
CA LEU A 116 -17.05 5.70 -4.17
C LEU A 116 -17.90 6.89 -3.69
N ASN A 117 -19.22 6.82 -3.87
CA ASN A 117 -20.14 7.85 -3.38
C ASN A 117 -20.20 7.94 -1.85
N LYS A 118 -20.00 6.83 -1.14
CA LYS A 118 -19.91 6.82 0.33
C LYS A 118 -18.58 7.39 0.81
N GLU A 119 -17.47 6.98 0.20
CA GLU A 119 -16.12 7.45 0.54
C GLU A 119 -15.94 8.95 0.25
N ALA A 120 -16.51 9.45 -0.85
CA ALA A 120 -16.52 10.88 -1.17
C ALA A 120 -17.25 11.73 -0.12
N LYS A 121 -18.27 11.18 0.55
CA LYS A 121 -19.02 11.85 1.64
C LYS A 121 -18.29 11.83 2.98
N THR A 122 -17.26 10.99 3.14
CA THR A 122 -16.54 10.81 4.42
C THR A 122 -15.15 11.46 4.45
N ARG A 123 -14.76 12.22 3.42
CA ARG A 123 -13.54 13.04 3.42
C ARG A 123 -13.69 14.29 4.29
N ALA A 124 -13.90 14.08 5.59
CA ALA A 124 -13.78 15.13 6.59
C ALA A 124 -12.30 15.33 6.93
N VAL A 125 -11.88 16.59 7.15
CA VAL A 125 -10.65 16.87 7.88
C VAL A 125 -10.82 16.22 9.26
N GLY A 126 -9.97 15.25 9.58
CA GLY A 126 -10.07 14.49 10.82
C GLY A 126 -10.09 15.39 12.06
N LYS A 127 -10.64 14.90 13.16
CA LYS A 127 -10.56 15.61 14.44
C LYS A 127 -9.09 15.64 14.88
N HIS A 128 -8.62 16.78 15.40
CA HIS A 128 -7.28 16.98 15.99
C HIS A 128 -7.05 16.17 17.28
N THR A 129 -7.88 15.18 17.55
CA THR A 129 -7.79 14.31 18.72
C THR A 129 -7.73 12.86 18.26
N PRO A 130 -6.57 12.19 18.43
CA PRO A 130 -5.32 12.73 18.97
C PRO A 130 -4.64 13.76 18.04
N PRO A 131 -3.65 14.54 18.55
CA PRO A 131 -2.91 15.51 17.76
C PRO A 131 -2.30 14.86 16.51
N TYR A 132 -2.20 15.63 15.42
CA TYR A 132 -1.48 15.19 14.24
C TYR A 132 0.03 15.20 14.49
N PHE A 133 0.77 14.34 13.77
CA PHE A 133 2.23 14.40 13.71
C PHE A 133 2.71 15.85 13.49
N PRO A 134 3.78 16.31 14.17
CA PRO A 134 4.26 17.68 14.03
C PRO A 134 4.54 18.05 12.56
N HIS A 135 4.01 19.18 12.12
CA HIS A 135 4.10 19.66 10.72
C HIS A 135 5.06 20.84 10.55
N SER A 136 5.88 21.09 11.58
CA SER A 136 6.96 22.08 11.61
C SER A 136 8.12 21.55 12.47
N GLY A 137 9.27 22.21 12.41
CA GLY A 137 10.47 21.80 13.12
C GLY A 137 11.12 20.56 12.49
N SER A 138 11.85 19.79 13.32
CA SER A 138 12.59 18.59 12.89
C SER A 138 12.19 17.34 13.67
N PRO A 139 10.91 16.92 13.65
CA PRO A 139 10.47 15.74 14.39
C PRO A 139 11.12 14.46 13.83
N LYS A 140 11.32 13.47 14.71
CA LYS A 140 11.81 12.14 14.33
C LYS A 140 10.66 11.27 13.84
N VAL A 141 10.92 10.51 12.77
CA VAL A 141 9.99 9.53 12.21
C VAL A 141 10.65 8.17 12.27
N LEU A 142 10.02 7.21 12.94
CA LEU A 142 10.47 5.83 12.93
C LEU A 142 9.99 5.15 11.65
N VAL A 143 10.93 4.64 10.85
CA VAL A 143 10.65 3.84 9.65
C VAL A 143 11.14 2.41 9.89
N ILE A 144 10.21 1.46 9.94
CA ILE A 144 10.53 0.04 10.15
C ILE A 144 10.43 -0.69 8.81
N LEU A 145 11.53 -1.27 8.35
CA LEU A 145 11.53 -2.20 7.24
C LEU A 145 11.10 -3.58 7.76
N ALA A 146 9.94 -4.05 7.37
CA ALA A 146 9.38 -5.34 7.75
C ALA A 146 9.39 -6.31 6.56
N GLN A 147 9.75 -7.55 6.79
CA GLN A 147 9.60 -8.63 5.83
C GLN A 147 8.80 -9.76 6.47
N PHE A 148 8.22 -10.62 5.67
CA PHE A 148 7.39 -11.72 6.13
C PHE A 148 8.22 -13.00 6.25
N SER A 149 7.66 -14.06 6.84
CA SER A 149 8.30 -15.37 6.84
C SER A 149 8.50 -15.91 5.42
N ASP A 150 7.53 -15.71 4.52
CA ASP A 150 7.54 -16.14 3.11
C ASP A 150 8.11 -15.13 2.12
N VAL A 151 8.05 -13.82 2.42
CA VAL A 151 8.41 -12.76 1.47
C VAL A 151 9.50 -11.85 2.04
N LYS A 152 10.64 -11.77 1.34
CA LYS A 152 11.83 -11.00 1.72
C LYS A 152 12.08 -9.83 0.77
N PHE A 153 12.85 -8.84 1.22
CA PHE A 153 13.33 -7.79 0.31
C PHE A 153 14.27 -8.38 -0.75
N SER A 154 14.11 -7.95 -1.99
CA SER A 154 14.97 -8.37 -3.11
C SER A 154 16.25 -7.55 -3.25
N LEU A 155 16.29 -6.37 -2.62
CA LEU A 155 17.47 -5.50 -2.62
C LEU A 155 18.58 -6.13 -1.75
N PRO A 156 19.85 -6.07 -2.19
CA PRO A 156 20.98 -6.57 -1.39
C PRO A 156 21.13 -5.86 -0.04
N ASP A 157 20.87 -4.55 -0.02
CA ASP A 157 20.89 -3.73 1.19
C ASP A 157 19.65 -2.81 1.21
N PRO A 158 18.50 -3.32 1.70
CA PRO A 158 17.27 -2.53 1.73
C PRO A 158 17.39 -1.35 2.71
N VAL A 159 18.15 -1.49 3.80
CA VAL A 159 18.33 -0.41 4.78
C VAL A 159 19.03 0.77 4.14
N LYS A 160 20.13 0.54 3.41
CA LYS A 160 20.85 1.62 2.73
C LYS A 160 20.00 2.29 1.66
N SER A 161 19.31 1.50 0.83
CA SER A 161 18.45 2.04 -0.24
C SER A 161 17.32 2.91 0.33
N PHE A 162 16.58 2.42 1.33
CA PHE A 162 15.50 3.21 1.93
C PHE A 162 16.03 4.39 2.77
N ASN A 163 17.15 4.24 3.48
CA ASN A 163 17.75 5.36 4.19
C ASN A 163 18.12 6.50 3.25
N ASP A 164 18.71 6.20 2.10
CA ASP A 164 18.99 7.21 1.07
C ASP A 164 17.70 7.79 0.46
N TYR A 165 16.70 6.95 0.19
CA TYR A 165 15.38 7.42 -0.27
C TYR A 165 14.78 8.47 0.68
N PHE A 166 14.87 8.26 1.99
CA PHE A 166 14.35 9.22 2.97
C PHE A 166 15.28 10.40 3.27
N ASN A 167 16.59 10.16 3.34
CA ASN A 167 17.54 11.07 3.97
C ASN A 167 18.69 11.56 3.08
N HIS A 168 18.82 11.06 1.84
CA HIS A 168 19.95 11.44 0.98
C HIS A 168 20.08 12.95 0.86
N ASP A 169 21.32 13.40 1.03
CA ASP A 169 21.70 14.80 0.87
C ASP A 169 22.03 15.04 -0.60
N ALA A 170 21.19 15.81 -1.28
CA ALA A 170 21.39 16.14 -2.68
C ALA A 170 22.69 16.92 -2.94
N SER A 171 23.29 17.56 -1.92
CA SER A 171 24.60 18.20 -2.04
C SER A 171 25.74 17.19 -2.21
N ALA A 172 25.55 15.93 -1.81
CA ALA A 172 26.49 14.84 -2.02
C ALA A 172 26.43 14.23 -3.44
N GLY A 173 25.56 14.75 -4.32
CA GLY A 173 25.36 14.28 -5.69
C GLY A 173 24.04 13.54 -5.90
N PRO A 174 23.83 12.94 -7.09
CA PRO A 174 22.63 12.16 -7.37
C PRO A 174 22.57 10.90 -6.51
N LEU A 175 21.35 10.40 -6.27
CA LEU A 175 21.12 9.14 -5.56
C LEU A 175 21.82 7.97 -6.28
N PRO A 176 22.61 7.15 -5.57
CA PRO A 176 23.15 5.91 -6.14
C PRO A 176 22.03 4.95 -6.54
N ASP A 177 22.27 4.11 -7.54
CA ASP A 177 21.34 3.07 -7.99
C ASP A 177 21.67 1.76 -7.25
N TYR A 178 20.71 1.22 -6.49
CA TYR A 178 20.87 -0.01 -5.71
C TYR A 178 20.17 -1.21 -6.38
N GLY A 179 19.70 -1.04 -7.61
CA GLY A 179 19.00 -2.08 -8.37
C GLY A 179 17.50 -1.86 -8.50
N ASN A 180 16.98 -0.72 -8.02
CA ASN A 180 15.57 -0.34 -8.15
C ASN A 180 15.34 1.00 -8.88
N ASN A 181 16.35 1.49 -9.60
CA ASN A 181 16.32 2.77 -10.32
C ASN A 181 16.21 3.99 -9.40
N GLU A 182 16.83 3.94 -8.22
CA GLU A 182 16.84 5.03 -7.24
C GLU A 182 17.39 6.35 -7.83
N LYS A 183 18.28 6.25 -8.83
CA LYS A 183 18.78 7.39 -9.62
C LYS A 183 17.70 8.22 -10.32
N ARG A 184 16.46 7.71 -10.45
CA ARG A 184 15.32 8.46 -11.03
C ARG A 184 14.64 9.37 -10.00
N ASN A 185 14.96 9.23 -8.73
CA ASN A 185 14.49 10.12 -7.69
C ASN A 185 15.23 11.45 -7.79
N TYR A 186 14.48 12.55 -7.83
CA TYR A 186 15.04 13.91 -7.90
C TYR A 186 15.75 14.31 -6.60
N GLY A 187 15.28 13.80 -5.47
CA GLY A 187 15.82 14.05 -4.14
C GLY A 187 15.16 13.13 -3.11
N SER A 188 15.60 13.25 -1.86
CA SER A 188 15.04 12.47 -0.75
C SER A 188 13.71 13.01 -0.25
N VAL A 189 12.95 12.18 0.46
CA VAL A 189 11.68 12.59 1.11
C VAL A 189 11.91 13.78 2.04
N ARG A 190 12.98 13.76 2.84
CA ARG A 190 13.37 14.87 3.71
C ARG A 190 13.63 16.16 2.91
N GLN A 191 14.35 16.05 1.79
CA GLN A 191 14.64 17.20 0.94
C GLN A 191 13.35 17.82 0.37
N TYR A 192 12.42 16.98 -0.10
CA TYR A 192 11.11 17.45 -0.58
C TYR A 192 10.36 18.26 0.49
N PHE A 193 10.21 17.73 1.70
CA PHE A 193 9.51 18.43 2.78
C PHE A 193 10.21 19.72 3.22
N LYS A 194 11.55 19.70 3.25
CA LYS A 194 12.36 20.91 3.52
C LYS A 194 12.10 21.99 2.48
N ASP A 195 12.14 21.66 1.20
CA ASP A 195 12.01 22.64 0.12
C ASP A 195 10.59 23.21 0.05
N MET A 196 9.58 22.34 0.14
CA MET A 196 8.17 22.77 0.08
C MET A 196 7.75 23.62 1.28
N SER A 197 8.43 23.48 2.42
CA SER A 197 8.18 24.27 3.63
C SER A 197 9.07 25.51 3.76
N GLY A 198 10.01 25.73 2.83
CA GLY A 198 11.03 26.78 2.96
C GLY A 198 11.96 26.57 4.17
N GLY A 199 12.19 25.32 4.55
CA GLY A 199 13.02 24.93 5.70
C GLY A 199 12.30 24.89 7.04
N GLN A 200 11.00 25.20 7.09
CA GLN A 200 10.23 25.19 8.34
C GLN A 200 9.89 23.79 8.84
N PHE A 201 9.94 22.78 7.96
CA PHE A 201 9.69 21.38 8.28
C PHE A 201 10.78 20.50 7.68
N THR A 202 11.61 19.93 8.55
CA THR A 202 12.76 19.10 8.20
C THR A 202 12.77 17.80 9.01
N PRO A 203 11.83 16.89 8.75
CA PRO A 203 11.71 15.63 9.50
C PRO A 203 13.00 14.81 9.43
N GLN A 204 13.24 14.03 10.48
CA GLN A 204 14.39 13.14 10.62
C GLN A 204 13.91 11.70 10.55
N PHE A 205 14.14 11.01 9.43
CA PHE A 205 13.72 9.62 9.29
C PHE A 205 14.79 8.68 9.85
N VAL A 206 14.41 7.82 10.78
CA VAL A 206 15.28 6.77 11.32
C VAL A 206 14.81 5.44 10.75
N VAL A 207 15.59 4.88 9.82
CA VAL A 207 15.29 3.61 9.16
C VAL A 207 15.92 2.45 9.93
N VAL A 208 15.10 1.48 10.35
CA VAL A 208 15.52 0.28 11.10
C VAL A 208 15.03 -1.01 10.41
N GLY A 209 15.66 -2.14 10.74
CA GLY A 209 15.36 -3.45 10.17
C GLY A 209 16.43 -3.93 9.16
N PRO A 210 16.08 -4.80 8.19
CA PRO A 210 14.78 -5.43 8.03
C PRO A 210 14.49 -6.42 9.17
N VAL A 211 13.28 -6.37 9.74
CA VAL A 211 12.80 -7.35 10.72
C VAL A 211 11.90 -8.39 10.07
N THR A 212 11.97 -9.64 10.51
CA THR A 212 11.08 -10.70 10.01
C THR A 212 9.86 -10.83 10.93
N LEU A 213 8.69 -10.55 10.38
CA LEU A 213 7.41 -10.75 11.04
C LEU A 213 7.11 -12.25 11.21
N PRO A 214 6.42 -12.64 12.29
CA PRO A 214 6.22 -14.06 12.64
C PRO A 214 5.26 -14.81 11.71
N LYS A 215 4.50 -14.10 10.86
CA LYS A 215 3.48 -14.71 10.00
C LYS A 215 3.70 -14.40 8.53
N GLU A 216 3.06 -15.21 7.70
CA GLU A 216 3.11 -15.07 6.26
C GLU A 216 2.43 -13.78 5.80
N SER A 217 2.91 -13.22 4.70
CA SER A 217 2.35 -12.04 4.04
C SER A 217 0.84 -12.15 3.76
N SER A 218 0.36 -13.35 3.40
CA SER A 218 -1.06 -13.64 3.18
C SER A 218 -1.93 -13.49 4.43
N TYR A 219 -1.37 -13.72 5.62
CA TYR A 219 -2.08 -13.54 6.88
C TYR A 219 -2.37 -12.06 7.12
N TYR A 220 -1.35 -11.21 6.97
CA TYR A 220 -1.49 -9.76 7.21
C TYR A 220 -2.28 -9.06 6.10
N GLY A 221 -2.19 -9.57 4.85
CA GLY A 221 -2.93 -9.06 3.69
C GLY A 221 -4.36 -9.62 3.54
N LYS A 222 -4.88 -10.34 4.55
CA LYS A 222 -6.19 -11.00 4.46
C LYS A 222 -7.34 -9.99 4.44
N ASP A 223 -8.15 -10.08 3.39
CA ASP A 223 -9.44 -9.41 3.29
C ASP A 223 -10.57 -10.35 3.78
N GLY A 224 -11.39 -9.86 4.72
CA GLY A 224 -12.61 -10.52 5.18
C GLY A 224 -13.86 -9.75 4.75
N THR A 225 -14.91 -9.72 5.59
CA THR A 225 -16.04 -8.79 5.41
C THR A 225 -15.60 -7.32 5.49
N ASN A 226 -14.55 -7.06 6.27
CA ASN A 226 -13.79 -5.81 6.29
C ASN A 226 -12.43 -6.05 5.60
N LYS A 227 -11.96 -5.06 4.82
CA LYS A 227 -10.61 -5.08 4.24
C LYS A 227 -9.55 -4.86 5.33
N ASP A 228 -8.33 -5.35 5.10
CA ASP A 228 -7.16 -5.13 5.96
C ASP A 228 -7.36 -5.58 7.43
N THR A 229 -8.00 -6.74 7.64
CA THR A 229 -8.43 -7.17 8.99
C THR A 229 -7.26 -7.29 9.98
N ASN A 230 -6.07 -7.62 9.48
CA ASN A 230 -4.91 -7.94 10.31
C ASN A 230 -3.81 -6.87 10.25
N ILE A 231 -4.08 -5.67 9.71
CA ILE A 231 -3.04 -4.65 9.60
C ILE A 231 -2.58 -4.13 10.97
N GLY A 232 -3.49 -4.00 11.93
CA GLY A 232 -3.14 -3.60 13.30
C GLY A 232 -2.10 -4.54 13.92
N GLU A 233 -2.20 -5.84 13.60
CA GLU A 233 -1.26 -6.85 14.08
C GLU A 233 0.08 -6.80 13.32
N LEU A 234 0.09 -6.47 12.03
CA LEU A 234 1.33 -6.21 11.29
C LEU A 234 2.15 -5.09 11.95
N ILE A 235 1.48 -4.01 12.33
CA ILE A 235 2.09 -2.86 12.99
C ILE A 235 2.62 -3.27 14.37
N GLN A 236 1.82 -4.00 15.14
CA GLN A 236 2.19 -4.49 16.46
C GLN A 236 3.41 -5.40 16.40
N ASP A 237 3.44 -6.35 15.46
CA ASP A 237 4.54 -7.29 15.30
C ASP A 237 5.82 -6.58 14.82
N ALA A 238 5.70 -5.60 13.91
CA ALA A 238 6.83 -4.80 13.45
C ALA A 238 7.46 -3.99 14.59
N CYS A 239 6.64 -3.39 15.46
CA CYS A 239 7.13 -2.62 16.61
C CYS A 239 7.77 -3.51 17.68
N HIS A 240 7.15 -4.65 18.03
CA HIS A 240 7.78 -5.61 18.96
C HIS A 240 9.12 -6.10 18.42
N ALA A 241 9.23 -6.34 17.12
CA ALA A 241 10.47 -6.85 16.53
C ALA A 241 11.66 -5.88 16.62
N VAL A 242 11.43 -4.58 16.88
CA VAL A 242 12.50 -3.58 17.04
C VAL A 242 12.67 -3.09 18.48
N GLU A 243 11.88 -3.58 19.44
CA GLU A 243 11.82 -3.05 20.81
C GLU A 243 13.16 -3.11 21.57
N GLY A 244 13.99 -4.11 21.28
CA GLY A 244 15.32 -4.25 21.87
C GLY A 244 16.38 -3.32 21.27
N SER A 245 16.06 -2.62 20.18
CA SER A 245 17.00 -1.80 19.40
C SER A 245 16.56 -0.35 19.21
N VAL A 246 15.29 -0.05 19.48
CA VAL A 246 14.68 1.27 19.30
C VAL A 246 14.11 1.76 20.62
N ASN A 247 14.55 2.94 21.06
CA ASN A 247 13.90 3.63 22.16
C ASN A 247 12.69 4.41 21.64
N PHE A 248 11.48 3.91 21.88
CA PHE A 248 10.26 4.50 21.35
C PHE A 248 9.94 5.90 21.91
N SER A 249 10.43 6.24 23.10
CA SER A 249 10.24 7.59 23.66
C SER A 249 10.93 8.69 22.84
N ASP A 250 11.92 8.33 22.02
CA ASP A 250 12.60 9.29 21.13
C ASP A 250 11.69 9.82 20.01
N TYR A 251 10.52 9.20 19.81
CA TYR A 251 9.57 9.49 18.74
C TYR A 251 8.21 10.00 19.28
N ASP A 252 8.14 10.32 20.58
CA ASP A 252 7.01 10.97 21.25
C ASP A 252 7.33 12.47 21.39
N GLY A 253 7.08 13.23 20.33
CA GLY A 253 7.46 14.63 20.23
C GLY A 253 6.54 15.57 21.01
N ASP A 254 5.31 15.12 21.31
CA ASP A 254 4.33 15.88 22.10
C ASP A 254 4.24 15.43 23.57
N ASN A 255 4.99 14.39 23.96
CA ASN A 255 5.06 13.78 25.28
C ASN A 255 3.70 13.27 25.79
N ASP A 256 2.85 12.80 24.88
CA ASP A 256 1.54 12.24 25.24
C ASP A 256 1.61 10.75 25.65
N GLY A 257 2.81 10.15 25.60
CA GLY A 257 3.10 8.77 25.96
C GLY A 257 2.98 7.80 24.79
N TYR A 258 2.87 8.30 23.56
CA TYR A 258 2.75 7.50 22.34
C TYR A 258 3.76 7.97 21.30
N VAL A 259 4.20 7.04 20.45
CA VAL A 259 5.02 7.41 19.28
C VAL A 259 4.16 8.22 18.31
N ASP A 260 4.57 9.42 17.93
CA ASP A 260 3.80 10.33 17.07
C ASP A 260 3.49 9.71 15.71
N LEU A 261 4.47 8.99 15.13
CA LEU A 261 4.36 8.35 13.82
C LEU A 261 5.30 7.15 13.68
N VAL A 262 4.73 5.99 13.34
CA VAL A 262 5.46 4.82 12.85
C VAL A 262 5.10 4.58 11.38
N TYR A 263 6.13 4.47 10.53
CA TYR A 263 5.98 4.09 9.14
C TYR A 263 6.55 2.69 8.89
N VAL A 264 5.68 1.72 8.57
CA VAL A 264 6.10 0.34 8.29
C VAL A 264 6.13 0.11 6.78
N LEU A 265 7.33 -0.11 6.25
CA LEU A 265 7.55 -0.51 4.86
C LEU A 265 7.72 -2.01 4.81
N HIS A 266 6.84 -2.72 4.10
CA HIS A 266 6.90 -4.17 4.02
C HIS A 266 7.55 -4.66 2.71
N ALA A 267 8.14 -5.86 2.74
CA ALA A 267 8.61 -6.57 1.55
C ALA A 267 7.43 -7.01 0.66
N GLY A 268 7.67 -7.17 -0.65
CA GLY A 268 6.63 -7.54 -1.62
C GLY A 268 5.82 -6.37 -2.18
N TYR A 269 4.89 -6.66 -3.08
CA TYR A 269 4.10 -5.63 -3.77
C TYR A 269 2.90 -5.18 -2.96
N GLY A 270 2.59 -3.88 -3.02
CA GLY A 270 1.35 -3.35 -2.48
C GLY A 270 0.12 -3.85 -3.24
N GLN A 271 -1.05 -3.88 -2.59
CA GLN A 271 -2.32 -4.26 -3.23
C GLN A 271 -2.70 -3.39 -4.45
N ASN A 272 -2.06 -2.25 -4.63
CA ASN A 272 -2.30 -1.26 -5.67
C ASN A 272 -1.47 -1.46 -6.96
N ALA A 273 -0.49 -2.37 -6.98
CA ALA A 273 0.38 -2.59 -8.14
C ALA A 273 0.20 -4.02 -8.70
N PRO A 274 0.15 -4.19 -10.04
CA PRO A 274 0.10 -5.51 -10.64
C PRO A 274 1.47 -6.21 -10.51
N PRO A 275 1.50 -7.56 -10.48
CA PRO A 275 2.76 -8.33 -10.46
C PRO A 275 3.66 -8.00 -11.66
N ARG A 276 4.99 -8.00 -11.54
CA ARG A 276 5.87 -7.99 -12.73
C ARG A 276 6.38 -9.39 -13.06
N THR A 277 6.47 -9.68 -14.36
CA THR A 277 6.74 -10.99 -14.97
C THR A 277 8.17 -11.52 -14.83
N GLN A 278 8.93 -11.11 -13.83
CA GLN A 278 10.27 -11.65 -13.60
C GLN A 278 10.58 -11.61 -12.10
N ILE A 279 10.09 -12.61 -11.39
CA ILE A 279 10.77 -13.41 -10.37
C ILE A 279 9.67 -14.26 -9.72
N LEU A 280 9.82 -15.56 -9.88
CA LEU A 280 8.91 -16.60 -9.47
C LEU A 280 8.99 -16.81 -7.95
N TYR A 281 8.51 -15.88 -7.12
CA TYR A 281 8.33 -16.10 -5.67
C TYR A 281 7.16 -15.27 -5.12
N GLY A 282 6.16 -15.96 -4.55
CA GLY A 282 5.14 -15.47 -3.61
C GLY A 282 4.52 -14.09 -3.84
N LEU A 283 3.42 -14.02 -4.60
CA LEU A 283 2.65 -12.78 -4.79
C LEU A 283 1.55 -12.63 -3.73
N ASN A 284 1.93 -12.14 -2.56
CA ASN A 284 1.02 -11.76 -1.49
C ASN A 284 1.10 -10.24 -1.25
N ARG A 285 -0.06 -9.57 -1.24
CA ARG A 285 -0.16 -8.11 -1.30
C ARG A 285 -0.69 -7.53 0.02
N VAL A 286 0.03 -6.57 0.59
CA VAL A 286 -0.35 -5.84 1.81
C VAL A 286 -0.52 -4.35 1.46
N ARG A 287 -1.47 -3.64 2.08
CA ARG A 287 -1.60 -2.18 1.90
C ARG A 287 -0.55 -1.48 2.76
N GLN A 288 0.11 -0.44 2.24
CA GLN A 288 0.89 0.46 3.08
C GLN A 288 -0.03 1.20 4.06
N HIS A 289 0.31 1.16 5.35
CA HIS A 289 -0.48 1.78 6.41
C HIS A 289 0.44 2.59 7.34
N LEU A 290 -0.07 3.75 7.76
CA LEU A 290 0.55 4.62 8.76
C LEU A 290 -0.22 4.41 10.07
N SER A 291 0.49 4.30 11.18
CA SER A 291 -0.14 3.96 12.46
C SER A 291 0.66 4.47 13.64
N ARG A 292 -0.06 4.64 14.76
CA ARG A 292 0.46 5.09 16.05
C ARG A 292 0.63 3.86 16.95
N TRP A 293 1.74 3.73 17.66
CA TRP A 293 2.02 2.56 18.52
C TRP A 293 2.28 2.95 19.98
N VAL A 294 1.91 2.05 20.89
CA VAL A 294 2.10 2.19 22.34
C VAL A 294 3.17 1.21 22.80
N GLY A 295 4.36 1.73 23.08
CA GLY A 295 5.41 0.97 23.75
C GLY A 295 5.34 1.13 25.26
N LYS A 296 4.52 0.32 25.93
CA LYS A 296 4.73 0.16 27.37
C LYS A 296 5.97 -0.72 27.56
N GLN A 297 7.09 -0.10 27.94
CA GLN A 297 8.18 -0.83 28.58
C GLN A 297 7.62 -1.49 29.85
N SER A 298 7.39 -2.79 29.79
CA SER A 298 7.25 -3.62 30.97
C SER A 298 8.63 -3.74 31.61
N ALA A 299 9.04 -2.74 32.39
CA ALA A 299 10.09 -2.92 33.37
C ALA A 299 9.52 -3.83 34.47
N ALA A 300 9.79 -5.13 34.34
CA ALA A 300 9.76 -6.03 35.47
C ALA A 300 10.83 -5.55 36.46
N MET A 301 10.40 -4.91 37.55
CA MET A 301 11.16 -4.89 38.80
C MET A 301 10.41 -5.77 39.80
N GLY A 302 11.16 -6.68 40.42
CA GLY A 302 10.68 -7.67 41.37
C GLY A 302 10.19 -7.11 42.70
#